data_AF-A0A8S3CSD8-F1
#
_entry.id   AF-A0A8S3CSD8-F1
#
_cell.length_a   1.000
_cell.length_b   1.000
_cell.length_c   1.000
_cell.angle_alpha   90.00
_cell.angle_beta   90.00
_cell.angle_gamma   90.00
#
_symmetry.space_group_name_H-M   'P 1'
#
loop_
_entity.id
_entity.type
_entity.pdbx_description
1 polymer ?
#
loop_
_entity_poly.entity_id
_entity_poly.type
_entity_poly.pdbx_seq_one_letter_code
_entity_poly.pdbx_strand_id
1 'polypeptide(L)'
;ISEGTTALAQAIFNDCHNVQLLLSTPVVSVSRKDDNNITIRTQNGQLYSGRTTIITIPLNTLYKTEFIPPLKSEKQRVINERQCRGGSKFAVKLEEPIGKWCGYAPYPNPITIAFTDDEDGSIIIGFGMEDLIDIQDLNAVKLELNKFLPDIKIKYIIGHDWRSDPLAGGTWGWYRPGQVTSNLLTLQENEPPLFFASSDTANGWRGFIDGALESGLTVVRHVEHYLNEQTE
;
A
#
# COMPACT_ATOMS: atom_id res chain seq x y z
N ILE A 1 -14.12 -10.30 -8.31
CA ILE A 1 -12.81 -10.70 -7.74
C ILE A 1 -12.95 -12.07 -7.05
N SER A 2 -13.66 -13.03 -7.66
CA SER A 2 -13.93 -14.36 -7.08
C SER A 2 -12.66 -15.21 -6.98
N GLU A 3 -11.67 -14.95 -7.84
CA GLU A 3 -10.38 -15.66 -7.90
C GLU A 3 -9.27 -14.93 -7.10
N GLY A 4 -9.65 -13.98 -6.25
CA GLY A 4 -8.71 -13.17 -5.48
C GLY A 4 -8.09 -12.01 -6.27
N THR A 5 -7.38 -11.13 -5.55
CA THR A 5 -6.79 -9.90 -6.12
C THR A 5 -5.58 -10.19 -7.00
N THR A 6 -4.86 -11.28 -6.75
CA THR A 6 -3.74 -11.72 -7.60
C THR A 6 -4.20 -12.05 -9.02
N ALA A 7 -5.36 -12.71 -9.18
CA ALA A 7 -5.91 -13.02 -10.51
C ALA A 7 -6.23 -11.74 -11.29
N LEU A 8 -6.79 -10.72 -10.63
CA LEU A 8 -7.02 -9.41 -11.24
C LEU A 8 -5.71 -8.73 -11.67
N ALA A 9 -4.69 -8.72 -10.80
CA ALA A 9 -3.40 -8.14 -11.12
C ALA A 9 -2.72 -8.85 -12.32
N GLN A 10 -2.82 -10.18 -12.36
CA GLN A 10 -2.29 -10.98 -13.47
C GLN A 10 -3.05 -10.71 -14.77
N ALA A 11 -4.37 -10.58 -14.72
CA ALA A 11 -5.18 -10.25 -15.89
C ALA A 11 -4.79 -8.88 -16.48
N ILE A 12 -4.60 -7.86 -15.64
CA ILE A 12 -4.12 -6.53 -16.07
C ILE A 12 -2.74 -6.63 -16.73
N PHE A 13 -1.81 -7.37 -16.11
CA PHE A 13 -0.47 -7.56 -16.67
C PHE A 13 -0.48 -8.29 -18.01
N ASN A 14 -1.30 -9.33 -18.14
CA ASN A 14 -1.41 -10.12 -19.37
C ASN A 14 -2.02 -9.33 -20.54
N ASP A 15 -2.77 -8.26 -20.26
CA ASP A 15 -3.34 -7.35 -21.25
C ASP A 15 -2.34 -6.29 -21.74
N CYS A 16 -1.18 -6.16 -21.08
CA CYS A 16 -0.15 -5.22 -21.47
C CYS A 16 0.69 -5.72 -22.67
N HIS A 17 0.97 -4.84 -23.62
CA HIS A 17 1.88 -5.08 -24.74
C HIS A 17 3.19 -4.34 -24.57
N ASN A 18 4.31 -4.94 -24.98
CA ASN A 18 5.65 -4.35 -24.92
C ASN A 18 6.09 -3.93 -23.50
N VAL A 19 5.65 -4.65 -22.47
CA VAL A 19 6.03 -4.43 -21.08
C VAL A 19 6.97 -5.55 -20.62
N GLN A 20 8.04 -5.16 -19.91
CA GLN A 20 8.91 -6.10 -19.22
C GLN A 20 8.69 -5.99 -17.71
N LEU A 21 8.36 -7.12 -17.06
CA LEU A 21 8.24 -7.19 -15.60
C LEU A 21 9.58 -7.60 -14.98
N LEU A 22 10.10 -6.74 -14.10
CA LEU A 22 11.31 -7.00 -13.33
C LEU A 22 10.96 -7.13 -11.86
N LEU A 23 10.90 -8.36 -11.36
CA LEU A 23 10.71 -8.65 -9.94
C LEU A 23 12.05 -8.59 -9.18
N SER A 24 11.99 -8.50 -7.85
CA SER A 24 13.19 -8.45 -7.00
C SER A 24 14.20 -7.37 -7.43
N THR A 25 13.68 -6.24 -7.94
CA THR A 25 14.47 -5.14 -8.52
C THR A 25 14.14 -3.82 -7.80
N PRO A 26 14.49 -3.64 -6.51
CA PRO A 26 14.15 -2.42 -5.79
C PRO A 26 14.87 -1.21 -6.38
N VAL A 27 14.12 -0.14 -6.65
CA VAL A 27 14.66 1.15 -7.10
C VAL A 27 15.19 1.94 -5.91
N VAL A 28 16.36 2.55 -6.05
CA VAL A 28 17.00 3.37 -5.01
C VAL A 28 17.18 4.83 -5.42
N SER A 29 17.29 5.11 -6.73
CA SER A 29 17.33 6.51 -7.20
C SER A 29 16.72 6.68 -8.58
N VAL A 30 16.12 7.85 -8.80
CA VAL A 30 15.62 8.32 -10.10
C VAL A 30 16.30 9.64 -10.43
N SER A 31 17.05 9.68 -11.53
CA SER A 31 17.71 10.88 -12.02
C SER A 31 17.06 11.36 -13.30
N ARG A 32 16.69 12.64 -13.37
CA ARG A 32 16.31 13.33 -14.61
C ARG A 32 17.46 14.27 -15.01
N LYS A 33 18.12 13.98 -16.13
CA LYS A 33 19.21 14.84 -16.65
C LYS A 33 18.65 16.01 -17.46
N ASP A 34 17.60 15.73 -18.20
CA ASP A 34 16.81 16.66 -19.00
C ASP A 34 15.37 16.13 -19.10
N ASP A 35 14.53 16.82 -19.87
CA ASP A 35 13.10 16.53 -20.01
C ASP A 35 12.79 15.17 -20.67
N ASN A 36 13.76 14.50 -21.29
CA ASN A 36 13.54 13.22 -21.99
C ASN A 36 14.53 12.12 -21.58
N ASN A 37 15.30 12.32 -20.51
CA ASN A 37 16.35 11.42 -20.11
C ASN A 37 16.30 11.11 -18.61
N ILE A 38 15.46 10.13 -18.28
CA ILE A 38 15.42 9.51 -16.95
C ILE A 38 16.42 8.36 -16.90
N THR A 39 17.16 8.28 -15.80
CA THR A 39 17.96 7.13 -15.39
C THR A 39 17.48 6.63 -14.03
N ILE A 40 17.00 5.39 -13.99
CA ILE A 40 16.62 4.68 -12.77
C ILE A 40 17.77 3.79 -12.36
N ARG A 41 18.17 3.87 -11.08
CA ARG A 41 19.16 2.97 -10.48
C ARG A 41 18.51 2.07 -9.46
N THR A 42 18.84 0.80 -9.53
CA THR A 42 18.35 -0.23 -8.61
C THR A 42 19.35 -0.51 -7.50
N GLN A 43 18.91 -1.23 -6.47
CA GLN A 43 19.74 -1.60 -5.33
C GLN A 43 20.97 -2.44 -5.71
N ASN A 44 20.88 -3.26 -6.75
CA ASN A 44 21.99 -4.06 -7.27
C ASN A 44 22.91 -3.28 -8.25
N GLY A 45 22.66 -1.98 -8.45
CA GLY A 45 23.47 -1.11 -9.31
C GLY A 45 23.12 -1.15 -10.79
N GLN A 46 22.08 -1.88 -11.21
CA GLN A 46 21.59 -1.82 -12.59
C GLN A 46 21.00 -0.45 -12.90
N LEU A 47 21.14 -0.04 -14.16
CA LEU A 47 20.62 1.22 -14.68
C LEU A 47 19.61 0.94 -15.78
N TYR A 48 18.50 1.67 -15.73
CA TYR A 48 17.45 1.65 -16.75
C TYR A 48 17.21 3.08 -17.20
N SER A 49 16.96 3.27 -18.50
CA SER A 49 16.71 4.59 -19.08
C SER A 49 15.33 4.66 -19.72
N GLY A 50 14.72 5.84 -19.66
CA GLY A 50 13.41 6.09 -20.25
C GLY A 50 13.17 7.59 -20.43
N ARG A 51 12.11 7.93 -21.17
CA ARG A 51 11.70 9.32 -21.39
C ARG A 51 10.96 9.91 -20.18
N THR A 52 10.14 9.09 -19.54
CA THR A 52 9.33 9.45 -18.37
C THR A 52 9.34 8.32 -17.34
N THR A 53 8.85 8.59 -16.14
CA THR A 53 8.67 7.57 -15.09
C THR A 53 7.40 7.81 -14.31
N ILE A 54 6.62 6.74 -14.09
CA ILE A 54 5.48 6.73 -13.18
C ILE A 54 5.94 6.09 -11.86
N ILE A 55 5.87 6.85 -10.77
CA ILE A 55 6.22 6.43 -9.43
C ILE A 55 4.96 5.97 -8.72
N THR A 56 4.91 4.68 -8.36
CA THR A 56 3.80 4.05 -7.64
C THR A 56 4.21 3.47 -6.28
N ILE A 57 5.32 3.97 -5.72
CA ILE A 57 5.87 3.51 -4.44
C ILE A 57 4.96 4.00 -3.30
N PRO A 58 4.64 3.15 -2.29
CA PRO A 58 3.87 3.57 -1.13
C PRO A 58 4.44 4.81 -0.44
N LEU A 59 3.58 5.70 0.04
CA LEU A 59 4.01 6.99 0.61
C LEU A 59 4.97 6.79 1.80
N ASN A 60 4.73 5.75 2.61
CA ASN A 60 5.56 5.46 3.78
C ASN A 60 6.95 4.90 3.45
N THR A 61 7.25 4.57 2.19
CA THR A 61 8.57 4.10 1.75
C THR A 61 9.18 4.95 0.64
N LEU A 62 8.41 5.86 0.04
CA LEU A 62 8.87 6.76 -1.02
C LEU A 62 10.08 7.61 -0.62
N TYR A 63 10.19 8.02 0.65
CA TYR A 63 11.34 8.79 1.17
C TYR A 63 12.69 8.06 1.02
N LYS A 64 12.69 6.74 0.80
CA LYS A 64 13.90 5.93 0.59
C LYS A 64 14.46 6.06 -0.83
N THR A 65 13.67 6.59 -1.77
CA THR A 65 14.10 6.81 -3.15
C THR A 65 14.72 8.19 -3.29
N GLU A 66 15.96 8.23 -3.76
CA GLU A 66 16.65 9.48 -4.05
C GLU A 66 16.19 10.03 -5.41
N PHE A 67 15.88 11.33 -5.46
CA PHE A 67 15.54 12.02 -6.71
C PHE A 67 16.64 13.03 -7.06
N ILE A 68 17.11 13.00 -8.31
CA ILE A 68 18.25 13.82 -8.78
C ILE A 68 17.86 14.58 -10.07
N PRO A 69 17.76 15.92 -10.06
CA PRO A 69 17.81 16.80 -8.90
C PRO A 69 16.67 16.51 -7.90
N PRO A 70 16.80 16.97 -6.65
CA PRO A 70 15.76 16.80 -5.65
C PRO A 70 14.40 17.30 -6.14
N LEU A 71 13.32 16.65 -5.68
CA LEU A 71 11.95 17.13 -5.87
C LEU A 71 11.78 18.53 -5.24
N LYS A 72 10.68 19.22 -5.53
CA LYS A 72 10.36 20.49 -4.85
C LYS A 72 10.43 20.31 -3.34
N SER A 73 10.91 21.34 -2.62
CA SER A 73 11.13 21.28 -1.16
C SER A 73 9.87 20.86 -0.40
N GLU A 74 8.71 21.39 -0.78
CA GLU A 74 7.44 21.00 -0.16
C GLU A 74 7.09 19.54 -0.41
N LYS A 75 7.35 19.02 -1.62
CA LYS A 75 7.13 17.61 -1.94
C LYS A 75 8.04 16.70 -1.11
N GLN A 76 9.30 17.08 -0.95
CA GLN A 76 10.22 16.38 -0.05
C GLN A 76 9.73 16.41 1.40
N ARG A 77 9.27 17.57 1.89
CA ARG A 77 8.75 17.72 3.25
C ARG A 77 7.58 16.76 3.51
N VAL A 78 6.58 16.73 2.63
CA VAL A 78 5.38 15.88 2.81
C VAL A 78 5.69 14.39 2.65
N ILE A 79 6.63 14.01 1.77
CA ILE A 79 7.11 12.62 1.63
C ILE A 79 7.80 12.17 2.93
N ASN A 80 8.65 13.01 3.51
CA ASN A 80 9.35 12.70 4.77
C ASN A 80 8.42 12.68 5.98
N GLU A 81 7.34 13.47 5.95
CA GLU A 81 6.31 13.48 6.98
C GLU A 81 5.58 12.14 7.08
N ARG A 82 5.39 11.47 5.93
CA ARG A 82 4.71 10.17 5.77
C ARG A 82 3.24 10.25 6.21
N GLN A 83 2.51 9.16 6.02
CA GLN A 83 1.14 9.00 6.55
C GLN A 83 1.12 8.17 7.84
N CYS A 84 -0.06 7.93 8.43
CA CYS A 84 -0.18 6.92 9.47
C CYS A 84 0.23 5.56 8.91
N ARG A 85 0.75 4.67 9.75
CA ARG A 85 1.18 3.34 9.32
C ARG A 85 0.03 2.31 9.32
N GLY A 86 -1.21 2.80 9.49
CA GLY A 86 -2.44 2.01 9.51
C GLY A 86 -2.55 1.06 10.71
N GLY A 87 -3.44 0.07 10.58
CA GLY A 87 -3.67 -0.99 11.59
C GLY A 87 -3.16 -2.35 11.13
N SER A 88 -3.42 -3.40 11.91
CA SER A 88 -3.13 -4.79 11.53
C SER A 88 -4.33 -5.47 10.90
N LYS A 89 -4.08 -6.46 10.03
CA LYS A 89 -5.07 -7.41 9.52
C LYS A 89 -4.50 -8.82 9.64
N PHE A 90 -5.28 -9.73 10.21
CA PHE A 90 -4.90 -11.12 10.35
C PHE A 90 -6.11 -12.05 10.22
N ALA A 91 -5.85 -13.28 9.83
CA ALA A 91 -6.81 -14.37 9.78
C ALA A 91 -6.47 -15.39 10.87
N VAL A 92 -7.48 -15.84 11.60
CA VAL A 92 -7.37 -16.86 12.65
C VAL A 92 -8.16 -18.08 12.20
N LYS A 93 -7.48 -19.22 12.08
CA LYS A 93 -8.15 -20.51 11.85
C LYS A 93 -8.50 -21.13 13.20
N LEU A 94 -9.77 -21.47 13.38
CA LEU A 94 -10.27 -22.17 14.56
C LEU A 94 -10.14 -23.68 14.41
N GLU A 95 -10.07 -24.38 15.54
CA GLU A 95 -10.17 -25.86 15.56
C GLU A 95 -11.60 -26.33 15.29
N GLU A 96 -12.59 -25.59 15.80
CA GLU A 96 -14.01 -25.88 15.68
C GLU A 96 -14.75 -24.62 15.16
N PRO A 97 -15.70 -24.77 14.23
CA PRO A 97 -16.47 -23.64 13.70
C PRO A 97 -17.41 -23.06 14.76
N ILE A 98 -17.59 -21.73 14.73
CA ILE A 98 -18.47 -21.01 15.67
C ILE A 98 -19.72 -20.43 15.02
N GLY A 99 -19.95 -20.72 13.73
CA GLY A 99 -21.02 -20.12 12.94
C GLY A 99 -20.76 -18.64 12.62
N LYS A 100 -21.79 -17.92 12.14
CA LYS A 100 -21.65 -16.52 11.75
C LYS A 100 -21.55 -15.62 12.97
N TRP A 101 -20.42 -14.94 13.11
CA TRP A 101 -20.14 -14.07 14.24
C TRP A 101 -19.43 -12.78 13.83
N CYS A 102 -19.71 -11.69 14.56
CA CYS A 102 -19.03 -10.41 14.42
C CYS A 102 -18.96 -9.72 15.78
N GLY A 103 -17.80 -9.15 16.12
CA GLY A 103 -17.52 -8.47 17.37
C GLY A 103 -16.76 -7.17 17.15
N TYR A 104 -17.02 -6.20 18.04
CA TYR A 104 -16.42 -4.88 18.05
C TYR A 104 -15.94 -4.53 19.44
N ALA A 105 -14.79 -3.85 19.54
CA ALA A 105 -14.34 -3.26 20.79
C ALA A 105 -13.81 -1.84 20.59
N PRO A 106 -13.99 -0.96 21.60
CA PRO A 106 -13.45 0.38 21.56
C PRO A 106 -11.93 0.36 21.76
N TYR A 107 -11.25 1.40 21.30
CA TYR A 107 -9.91 1.73 21.77
C TYR A 107 -9.91 1.87 23.31
N PRO A 108 -8.90 1.38 24.04
CA PRO A 108 -7.61 0.86 23.58
C PRO A 108 -7.53 -0.68 23.47
N ASN A 109 -8.61 -1.38 23.12
CA ASN A 109 -8.49 -2.81 22.83
C ASN A 109 -7.66 -3.04 21.55
N PRO A 110 -6.72 -4.00 21.54
CA PRO A 110 -5.83 -4.25 20.41
C PRO A 110 -6.57 -4.78 19.18
N ILE A 111 -7.61 -5.60 19.37
CA ILE A 111 -8.51 -6.08 18.31
C ILE A 111 -9.81 -5.26 18.41
N THR A 112 -10.06 -4.41 17.42
CA THR A 112 -11.20 -3.48 17.44
C THR A 112 -12.39 -4.00 16.64
N ILE A 113 -12.16 -4.88 15.68
CA ILE A 113 -13.18 -5.60 14.94
C ILE A 113 -12.67 -7.00 14.60
N ALA A 114 -13.53 -8.00 14.78
CA ALA A 114 -13.29 -9.36 14.34
C ALA A 114 -14.59 -9.99 13.87
N PHE A 115 -14.55 -10.77 12.79
CA PHE A 115 -15.73 -11.43 12.26
C PHE A 115 -15.37 -12.71 11.51
N THR A 116 -16.29 -13.65 11.43
CA THR A 116 -16.11 -14.87 10.64
C THR A 116 -16.25 -14.60 9.15
N ASP A 117 -15.31 -15.09 8.33
CA ASP A 117 -15.21 -14.81 6.89
C ASP A 117 -15.06 -16.08 6.04
N ASP A 118 -15.86 -17.10 6.37
CA ASP A 118 -16.00 -18.34 5.62
C ASP A 118 -17.39 -18.94 5.84
N GLU A 119 -17.73 -20.00 5.12
CA GLU A 119 -19.07 -20.57 5.13
C GLU A 119 -19.50 -21.10 6.50
N ASP A 120 -18.64 -21.90 7.15
CA ASP A 120 -18.93 -22.59 8.40
C ASP A 120 -18.58 -21.79 9.67
N GLY A 121 -17.83 -20.69 9.55
CA GLY A 121 -17.41 -19.87 10.68
C GLY A 121 -16.14 -20.40 11.35
N SER A 122 -15.25 -21.04 10.59
CA SER A 122 -13.98 -21.56 11.08
C SER A 122 -12.80 -20.60 10.87
N ILE A 123 -12.99 -19.50 10.12
CA ILE A 123 -11.99 -18.46 9.89
C ILE A 123 -12.51 -17.13 10.42
N ILE A 124 -11.76 -16.51 11.33
CA ILE A 124 -12.00 -15.13 11.79
C ILE A 124 -11.02 -14.19 11.09
N ILE A 125 -11.50 -13.09 10.53
CA ILE A 125 -10.68 -11.94 10.13
C ILE A 125 -10.73 -10.91 11.25
N GLY A 126 -9.56 -10.57 11.77
CA GLY A 126 -9.37 -9.55 12.78
C GLY A 126 -8.69 -8.32 12.21
N PHE A 127 -9.12 -7.16 12.67
CA PHE A 127 -8.41 -5.89 12.50
C PHE A 127 -8.16 -5.24 13.84
N GLY A 128 -7.04 -4.54 13.93
CA GLY A 128 -6.58 -4.00 15.19
C GLY A 128 -5.52 -2.92 15.03
N MET A 129 -4.98 -2.49 16.17
CA MET A 129 -3.85 -1.59 16.19
C MET A 129 -2.58 -2.40 16.46
N GLU A 130 -1.69 -2.42 15.47
CA GLU A 130 -0.47 -3.26 15.48
C GLU A 130 0.47 -2.94 16.65
N ASP A 131 0.50 -1.69 17.11
CA ASP A 131 1.34 -1.26 18.25
C ASP A 131 0.85 -1.83 19.61
N LEU A 132 -0.34 -2.43 19.67
CA LEU A 132 -0.93 -2.96 20.89
C LEU A 132 -0.91 -4.50 20.98
N ILE A 133 -0.62 -5.18 19.86
CA ILE A 133 -0.59 -6.64 19.80
C ILE A 133 0.37 -7.13 18.71
N ASP A 134 1.23 -8.07 19.08
CA ASP A 134 1.95 -8.87 18.09
C ASP A 134 1.00 -9.95 17.55
N ILE A 135 0.58 -9.79 16.30
CA ILE A 135 -0.33 -10.72 15.62
C ILE A 135 0.32 -12.08 15.33
N GLN A 136 1.65 -12.19 15.48
CA GLN A 136 2.38 -13.46 15.37
C GLN A 136 2.40 -14.22 16.71
N ASP A 137 2.10 -13.55 17.83
CA ASP A 137 1.94 -14.20 19.13
C ASP A 137 0.54 -14.79 19.28
N LEU A 138 0.45 -16.12 19.13
CA LEU A 138 -0.80 -16.85 19.27
C LEU A 138 -1.44 -16.69 20.64
N ASN A 139 -0.65 -16.61 21.71
CA ASN A 139 -1.19 -16.47 23.06
C ASN A 139 -1.79 -15.08 23.26
N ALA A 140 -1.14 -14.03 22.74
CA ALA A 140 -1.66 -12.67 22.79
C ALA A 140 -2.99 -12.55 22.02
N VAL A 141 -3.04 -13.06 20.79
CA VAL A 141 -4.29 -13.05 19.99
C VAL A 141 -5.38 -13.89 20.63
N LYS A 142 -5.05 -15.06 21.18
CA LYS A 142 -6.00 -15.91 21.91
C LYS A 142 -6.55 -15.20 23.13
N LEU A 143 -5.72 -14.54 23.93
CA LEU A 143 -6.13 -13.81 25.11
C LEU A 143 -7.16 -12.73 24.77
N GLU A 144 -6.93 -11.99 23.69
CA GLU A 144 -7.81 -10.91 23.25
C GLU A 144 -9.12 -11.42 22.64
N LEU A 145 -9.07 -12.46 21.80
CA LEU A 145 -10.28 -13.07 21.25
C LEU A 145 -11.13 -13.77 22.31
N ASN A 146 -10.52 -14.34 23.35
CA ASN A 146 -11.24 -15.01 24.44
C ASN A 146 -12.18 -14.05 25.19
N LYS A 147 -11.87 -12.75 25.24
CA LYS A 147 -12.75 -11.72 25.81
C LYS A 147 -14.11 -11.64 25.10
N PHE A 148 -14.17 -12.00 23.82
CA PHE A 148 -15.40 -12.03 23.04
C PHE A 148 -16.00 -13.43 22.91
N LEU A 149 -15.13 -14.43 22.78
CA LEU A 149 -15.47 -15.82 22.51
C LEU A 149 -14.77 -16.70 23.56
N PRO A 150 -15.42 -16.91 24.72
CA PRO A 150 -14.87 -17.75 25.78
C PRO A 150 -14.50 -19.14 25.25
N ASP A 151 -13.37 -19.66 25.74
CA ASP A 151 -12.85 -20.99 25.41
C ASP A 151 -12.51 -21.22 23.92
N ILE A 152 -12.30 -20.15 23.15
CA ILE A 152 -11.89 -20.22 21.75
C ILE A 152 -10.62 -21.08 21.55
N LYS A 153 -10.70 -22.03 20.61
CA LYS A 153 -9.60 -22.90 20.21
C LYS A 153 -9.06 -22.45 18.86
N ILE A 154 -7.85 -21.88 18.90
CA ILE A 154 -7.16 -21.37 17.71
C ILE A 154 -6.17 -22.41 17.23
N LYS A 155 -6.29 -22.80 15.96
CA LYS A 155 -5.36 -23.72 15.28
C LYS A 155 -4.09 -23.00 14.82
N TYR A 156 -4.24 -21.88 14.13
CA TYR A 156 -3.13 -21.03 13.70
C TYR A 156 -3.62 -19.62 13.34
N ILE A 157 -2.67 -18.69 13.22
CA ILE A 157 -2.90 -17.31 12.78
C ILE A 157 -2.03 -17.05 11.56
N ILE A 158 -2.57 -16.32 10.59
CA ILE A 158 -1.84 -15.82 9.43
C ILE A 158 -2.06 -14.31 9.36
N GLY A 159 -0.98 -13.57 9.27
CA GLY A 159 -0.99 -12.12 9.08
C GLY A 159 0.30 -11.68 8.42
N HIS A 160 0.32 -10.45 7.91
CA HIS A 160 1.52 -9.83 7.37
C HIS A 160 1.76 -8.54 8.11
N ASP A 161 2.98 -8.36 8.63
CA ASP A 161 3.43 -7.11 9.25
C ASP A 161 3.80 -6.12 8.14
N TRP A 162 2.77 -5.39 7.66
CA TRP A 162 2.93 -4.38 6.63
C TRP A 162 3.70 -3.14 7.12
N ARG A 163 3.73 -2.89 8.43
CA ARG A 163 4.39 -1.74 9.02
C ARG A 163 5.91 -1.88 8.99
N SER A 164 6.41 -3.07 9.27
CA SER A 164 7.83 -3.42 9.22
C SER A 164 8.28 -3.84 7.83
N ASP A 165 7.36 -4.17 6.92
CA ASP A 165 7.67 -4.46 5.52
C ASP A 165 8.42 -3.27 4.88
N PRO A 166 9.67 -3.48 4.40
CA PRO A 166 10.50 -2.41 3.86
C PRO A 166 9.95 -1.81 2.56
N LEU A 167 9.06 -2.49 1.85
CA LEU A 167 8.45 -2.05 0.60
C LEU A 167 7.11 -1.33 0.81
N ALA A 168 6.39 -1.60 1.91
CA ALA A 168 5.10 -0.96 2.22
C ALA A 168 5.20 0.13 3.31
N GLY A 169 5.83 -0.16 4.44
CA GLY A 169 5.99 0.78 5.57
C GLY A 169 4.68 1.17 6.29
N GLY A 170 3.61 0.41 6.08
CA GLY A 170 2.28 0.59 6.65
C GLY A 170 1.22 -0.18 5.86
N THR A 171 -0.01 -0.28 6.38
CA THR A 171 -1.10 -1.00 5.70
C THR A 171 -1.78 -0.16 4.61
N TRP A 172 -2.93 0.45 4.89
CA TRP A 172 -3.69 1.23 3.91
C TRP A 172 -3.47 2.74 4.09
N GLY A 173 -3.80 3.50 3.04
CA GLY A 173 -3.74 4.95 3.03
C GLY A 173 -4.55 5.56 4.17
N TRP A 174 -3.88 6.23 5.12
CA TRP A 174 -4.53 6.83 6.28
C TRP A 174 -3.74 8.04 6.78
N TYR A 175 -4.37 9.20 6.80
CA TYR A 175 -3.71 10.46 7.14
C TYR A 175 -3.87 10.81 8.63
N ARG A 176 -2.86 11.47 9.19
CA ARG A 176 -2.97 12.14 10.50
C ARG A 176 -3.88 13.37 10.38
N PRO A 177 -4.46 13.84 11.50
CA PRO A 177 -5.21 15.09 11.51
C PRO A 177 -4.45 16.23 10.81
N GLY A 178 -5.13 16.93 9.90
CA GLY A 178 -4.57 18.05 9.13
C GLY A 178 -3.78 17.67 7.86
N GLN A 179 -3.28 16.42 7.74
CA GLN A 179 -2.41 16.05 6.61
C GLN A 179 -3.13 16.05 5.26
N VAL A 180 -4.41 15.67 5.21
CA VAL A 180 -5.17 15.70 3.94
C VAL A 180 -5.20 17.13 3.39
N THR A 181 -5.52 18.10 4.24
CA THR A 181 -5.62 19.51 3.84
C THR A 181 -4.28 20.15 3.54
N SER A 182 -3.20 19.73 4.21
CA SER A 182 -1.88 20.36 4.05
C SER A 182 -0.99 19.68 3.01
N ASN A 183 -1.17 18.38 2.75
CA ASN A 183 -0.18 17.58 2.03
C ASN A 183 -0.71 16.94 0.74
N LEU A 184 -2.02 16.67 0.62
CA LEU A 184 -2.55 15.85 -0.47
C LEU A 184 -2.24 16.42 -1.86
N LEU A 185 -2.52 17.71 -2.08
CA LEU A 185 -2.30 18.35 -3.37
C LEU A 185 -0.81 18.30 -3.77
N THR A 186 0.09 18.61 -2.83
CA THR A 186 1.54 18.55 -3.05
C THR A 186 2.02 17.11 -3.37
N LEU A 187 1.41 16.10 -2.76
CA LEU A 187 1.73 14.70 -3.06
C LEU A 187 1.26 14.31 -4.47
N GLN A 188 0.09 14.77 -4.90
CA GLN A 188 -0.51 14.52 -6.22
C GLN A 188 0.19 15.28 -7.36
N GLU A 189 0.84 16.41 -7.08
CA GLU A 189 1.54 17.21 -8.09
C GLU A 189 2.58 16.37 -8.86
N ASN A 190 2.45 16.29 -10.18
CA ASN A 190 3.52 15.72 -11.00
C ASN A 190 4.68 16.71 -11.11
N GLU A 191 5.90 16.17 -11.28
CA GLU A 191 7.08 16.96 -11.61
C GLU A 191 7.68 16.39 -12.91
N PRO A 192 7.05 16.64 -14.07
CA PRO A 192 7.50 16.05 -15.34
C PRO A 192 9.01 16.21 -15.55
N PRO A 193 9.69 15.22 -16.12
CA PRO A 193 9.17 13.93 -16.63
C PRO A 193 8.84 12.86 -15.56
N LEU A 194 8.72 13.23 -14.28
CA LEU A 194 8.33 12.35 -13.16
C LEU A 194 6.84 12.50 -12.82
N PHE A 195 6.11 11.39 -12.83
CA PHE A 195 4.68 11.34 -12.57
C PHE A 195 4.37 10.44 -11.38
N PHE A 196 3.36 10.75 -10.58
CA PHE A 196 3.09 10.07 -9.31
C PHE A 196 1.66 9.55 -9.27
N ALA A 197 1.50 8.23 -9.10
CA ALA A 197 0.21 7.57 -8.92
C ALA A 197 0.25 6.71 -7.67
N SER A 198 -0.73 6.83 -6.79
CA SER A 198 -0.83 5.96 -5.62
C SER A 198 -2.26 5.93 -5.10
N SER A 199 -2.64 4.78 -4.53
CA SER A 199 -3.85 4.68 -3.71
C SER A 199 -3.81 5.65 -2.51
N ASP A 200 -2.61 5.92 -1.97
CA ASP A 200 -2.42 6.83 -0.83
C ASP A 200 -2.83 8.27 -1.16
N THR A 201 -2.81 8.64 -2.45
CA THR A 201 -3.01 10.01 -2.93
C THR A 201 -4.19 10.13 -3.89
N ALA A 202 -5.06 9.12 -3.99
CA ALA A 202 -6.26 9.18 -4.83
C ALA A 202 -7.25 10.25 -4.34
N ASN A 203 -8.13 10.76 -5.22
CA ASN A 203 -9.16 11.73 -4.85
C ASN A 203 -10.39 11.04 -4.26
N GLY A 204 -10.84 9.95 -4.88
CA GLY A 204 -11.98 9.16 -4.46
C GLY A 204 -11.62 8.15 -3.39
N TRP A 205 -11.46 6.90 -3.80
CA TRP A 205 -11.29 5.75 -2.89
C TRP A 205 -9.85 5.58 -2.42
N ARG A 206 -9.35 6.59 -1.70
CA ARG A 206 -8.01 6.61 -1.12
C ARG A 206 -7.80 5.47 -0.12
N GLY A 207 -6.67 4.78 -0.25
CA GLY A 207 -6.34 3.62 0.58
C GLY A 207 -7.00 2.31 0.12
N PHE A 208 -7.76 2.33 -0.98
CA PHE A 208 -8.37 1.16 -1.60
C PHE A 208 -7.76 0.86 -2.98
N ILE A 209 -8.01 -0.36 -3.48
CA ILE A 209 -7.62 -0.78 -4.84
C ILE A 209 -8.21 0.17 -5.89
N ASP A 210 -9.45 0.62 -5.70
CA ASP A 210 -10.11 1.54 -6.64
C ASP A 210 -9.36 2.88 -6.78
N GLY A 211 -8.85 3.45 -5.68
CA GLY A 211 -7.99 4.64 -5.74
C GLY A 211 -6.64 4.39 -6.45
N ALA A 212 -6.10 3.17 -6.37
CA ALA A 212 -4.91 2.81 -7.15
C ALA A 212 -5.22 2.83 -8.66
N LEU A 213 -6.37 2.28 -9.06
CA LEU A 213 -6.83 2.29 -10.45
C LEU A 213 -7.15 3.71 -10.93
N GLU A 214 -7.86 4.50 -10.12
CA GLU A 214 -8.17 5.93 -10.38
C GLU A 214 -6.89 6.71 -10.68
N SER A 215 -5.90 6.62 -9.78
CA SER A 215 -4.65 7.36 -9.91
C SER A 215 -3.83 6.89 -11.12
N GLY A 216 -3.76 5.58 -11.38
CA GLY A 216 -3.08 5.03 -12.55
C GLY A 216 -3.70 5.52 -13.87
N LEU A 217 -5.02 5.44 -13.99
CA LEU A 217 -5.76 5.89 -15.18
C LEU A 217 -5.68 7.41 -15.38
N THR A 218 -5.56 8.18 -14.30
CA THR A 218 -5.40 9.63 -14.37
C THR A 218 -3.99 9.99 -14.84
N VAL A 219 -2.97 9.39 -14.24
CA VAL A 219 -1.58 9.71 -14.50
C VAL A 219 -1.13 9.28 -15.89
N VAL A 220 -1.63 8.15 -16.42
CA VAL A 220 -1.28 7.74 -17.78
C VAL A 220 -1.68 8.79 -18.82
N ARG A 221 -2.82 9.48 -18.64
CA ARG A 221 -3.23 10.58 -19.53
C ARG A 221 -2.28 11.77 -19.48
N HIS A 222 -1.73 12.09 -18.30
CA HIS A 222 -0.72 13.14 -18.18
C HIS A 222 0.60 12.74 -18.87
N VAL A 223 0.98 11.46 -18.77
CA VAL A 223 2.17 10.94 -19.46
C VAL A 223 1.98 10.95 -20.98
N GLU A 224 0.82 10.51 -21.49
CA GLU A 224 0.49 10.53 -22.91
C GLU A 224 0.54 11.95 -23.47
N HIS A 225 -0.09 12.90 -22.78
CA HIS A 225 -0.06 14.30 -23.16
C HIS A 225 1.38 14.84 -23.22
N TYR A 226 2.17 14.61 -22.16
CA TYR A 226 3.57 15.04 -22.11
C TYR A 226 4.43 14.44 -23.23
N LEU A 227 4.28 13.14 -23.52
CA LEU A 227 5.06 12.47 -24.56
C LEU A 227 4.66 12.93 -25.98
N ASN A 228 3.39 13.28 -26.19
CA ASN A 228 2.91 13.78 -27.48
C ASN A 228 3.42 15.21 -27.75
N GLU A 229 3.38 16.11 -26.76
CA GLU A 229 3.91 17.47 -26.89
C GLU A 229 5.42 17.53 -27.20
N GLN A 230 6.18 16.50 -26.80
CA GLN A 230 7.61 16.39 -27.09
C GLN A 230 7.92 15.84 -28.49
N THR A 231 6.90 15.35 -29.21
CA THR A 231 7.06 14.76 -30.56
C THR A 231 6.65 15.73 -31.67
N GLU A 232 5.95 16.82 -31.34
CA GLU A 232 5.62 17.93 -32.23
C GLU A 232 6.74 18.98 -32.31
#